data_AF-A0A662J703-F1
#
_entry.id   AF-A0A662J703-F1
#
_cell.length_a   1.000
_cell.length_b   1.000
_cell.length_c   1.000
_cell.angle_alpha   90.00
_cell.angle_beta   90.00
_cell.angle_gamma   90.00
#
_symmetry.space_group_name_H-M   'P 1'
#
loop_
_entity.id
_entity.type
_entity.pdbx_description
1 polymer ?
#
loop_
_entity_poly.entity_id
_entity_poly.type
_entity_poly.pdbx_seq_one_letter_code
_entity_poly.pdbx_strand_id
1 'polypeptide(L)'
;MARLYAWDRGLDYERARRELLKIVRDREAKGVRGLTRRAYAAVLLIQLTNGLRVAEACEAALKWASTGGREVKVRVLKRKDVYERLVVIPKELGGEERRLVAALSGEDPKRLAAKVKVFCKRALGYNTHALRYAFITHLARRGYPAQLIAKLTGHRKLDYILHYTEKAAAEDVLRALLT
;
A
#
# COMPACT_ATOMS: atom_id res chain seq x y z
N MET A 1 28.41 9.80 -1.70
CA MET A 1 27.31 8.87 -2.03
C MET A 1 26.18 9.07 -1.04
N ALA A 2 25.02 9.59 -1.47
CA ALA A 2 23.87 9.76 -0.59
C ALA A 2 23.42 8.39 -0.07
N ARG A 3 23.31 8.21 1.25
CA ARG A 3 22.71 7.02 1.85
C ARG A 3 21.27 6.91 1.36
N LEU A 4 21.04 6.09 0.33
CA LEU A 4 19.75 5.47 0.08
C LEU A 4 19.37 4.78 1.38
N TYR A 5 18.41 5.33 2.14
CA TYR A 5 17.85 4.59 3.25
C TYR A 5 17.34 3.26 2.69
N ALA A 6 17.95 2.15 3.13
CA ALA A 6 17.81 0.77 2.65
C ALA A 6 16.37 0.21 2.63
N TRP A 7 15.36 1.03 2.93
CA TRP A 7 13.98 0.66 3.22
C TRP A 7 13.02 0.97 2.08
N ASP A 8 13.30 1.96 1.23
CA ASP A 8 12.46 2.38 0.08
C ASP A 8 12.76 1.53 -1.17
N ARG A 9 14.03 1.19 -1.41
CA ARG A 9 14.55 0.59 -2.65
C ARG A 9 14.19 1.36 -3.93
N GLY A 10 13.62 2.57 -3.85
CA GLY A 10 13.20 3.34 -5.02
C GLY A 10 12.06 2.66 -5.77
N LEU A 11 11.16 2.00 -5.03
CA LEU A 11 10.09 1.22 -5.63
C LEU A 11 9.17 2.13 -6.46
N ASP A 12 9.14 1.91 -7.78
CA ASP A 12 8.24 2.63 -8.67
C ASP A 12 6.79 2.19 -8.45
N TYR A 13 5.89 3.16 -8.26
CA TYR A 13 4.48 2.89 -7.98
C TYR A 13 3.80 2.12 -9.11
N GLU A 14 4.01 2.53 -10.36
CA GLU A 14 3.33 1.91 -11.50
C GLU A 14 3.83 0.49 -11.75
N ARG A 15 5.14 0.27 -11.58
CA ARG A 15 5.75 -1.05 -11.61
C ARG A 15 5.17 -1.95 -10.51
N ALA A 16 5.20 -1.50 -9.25
CA ALA A 16 4.66 -2.28 -8.13
C ALA A 16 3.18 -2.60 -8.33
N ARG A 17 2.40 -1.65 -8.85
CA ARG A 17 0.99 -1.82 -9.17
C ARG A 17 0.79 -2.90 -10.24
N ARG A 18 1.56 -2.87 -11.34
CA ARG A 18 1.50 -3.88 -12.40
C ARG A 18 1.87 -5.27 -11.88
N GLU A 19 2.94 -5.38 -11.09
CA GLU A 19 3.39 -6.65 -10.50
C GLU A 19 2.33 -7.24 -9.57
N LEU A 20 1.73 -6.43 -8.69
CA LEU A 20 0.64 -6.87 -7.81
C LEU A 20 -0.59 -7.32 -8.60
N LEU A 21 -1.00 -6.56 -9.61
CA LEU A 21 -2.14 -6.93 -10.46
C LEU A 21 -1.92 -8.24 -11.20
N LYS A 22 -0.68 -8.51 -11.64
CA LYS A 22 -0.32 -9.79 -12.26
C LYS A 22 -0.58 -10.96 -11.29
N ILE A 23 -0.18 -10.83 -10.03
CA ILE A 23 -0.41 -11.87 -9.02
C ILE A 23 -1.89 -12.00 -8.68
N VAL A 24 -2.61 -10.89 -8.51
CA VAL A 24 -4.05 -10.91 -8.21
C VAL A 24 -4.83 -11.68 -9.29
N ARG A 25 -4.47 -11.46 -10.56
CA ARG A 25 -5.14 -12.02 -11.74
C ARG A 25 -4.63 -13.40 -12.17
N ASP A 26 -3.66 -13.97 -11.45
CA ASP A 26 -3.09 -15.27 -11.78
C ASP A 26 -4.10 -16.39 -11.50
N ARG A 27 -4.86 -16.78 -12.54
CA ARG A 27 -5.88 -17.84 -12.45
C ARG A 27 -5.28 -19.24 -12.43
N GLU A 28 -4.01 -19.38 -12.81
CA GLU A 28 -3.29 -20.66 -12.73
C GLU A 28 -2.83 -20.96 -11.30
N ALA A 29 -2.78 -19.95 -10.42
CA ALA A 29 -2.54 -20.11 -8.99
C ALA A 29 -3.73 -20.82 -8.29
N LYS A 30 -3.74 -22.15 -8.38
CA LYS A 30 -4.73 -23.04 -7.78
C LYS A 30 -4.34 -23.52 -6.39
N GLY A 31 -5.31 -24.12 -5.69
CA GLY A 31 -5.14 -24.66 -4.34
C GLY A 31 -4.95 -23.57 -3.28
N VAL A 32 -4.96 -24.00 -2.01
CA VAL A 32 -4.94 -23.08 -0.85
C VAL A 32 -3.78 -22.08 -0.93
N ARG A 33 -2.58 -22.54 -1.27
CA ARG A 33 -1.39 -21.66 -1.37
C ARG A 33 -1.53 -20.62 -2.49
N GLY A 34 -2.03 -21.01 -3.66
CA GLY A 34 -2.22 -20.09 -4.79
C GLY A 34 -3.27 -19.02 -4.47
N LEU A 35 -4.42 -19.45 -3.97
CA LEU A 35 -5.52 -18.56 -3.58
C LEU A 35 -5.11 -17.58 -2.47
N THR A 36 -4.38 -18.05 -1.46
CA THR A 36 -3.85 -17.18 -0.38
C THR A 36 -2.86 -16.15 -0.91
N ARG A 37 -1.98 -16.51 -1.87
CA ARG A 37 -1.06 -15.54 -2.49
C ARG A 37 -1.82 -14.44 -3.23
N ARG A 38 -2.87 -14.79 -3.97
CA ARG A 38 -3.74 -13.82 -4.65
C ARG A 38 -4.43 -12.90 -3.65
N ALA A 39 -4.95 -13.44 -2.55
CA ALA A 39 -5.55 -12.66 -1.47
C ALA A 39 -4.55 -11.68 -0.82
N TYR A 40 -3.32 -12.13 -0.54
CA TYR A 40 -2.27 -11.26 -0.02
C TYR A 40 -1.87 -10.16 -1.01
N ALA A 41 -1.80 -10.46 -2.31
CA ALA A 41 -1.55 -9.46 -3.33
C ALA A 41 -2.68 -8.41 -3.41
N ALA A 42 -3.94 -8.81 -3.23
CA ALA A 42 -5.06 -7.88 -3.14
C ALA A 42 -4.94 -6.92 -1.94
N VAL A 43 -4.54 -7.43 -0.76
CA VAL A 43 -4.24 -6.61 0.42
C VAL A 43 -3.12 -5.60 0.14
N LEU A 44 -2.03 -6.04 -0.49
CA LEU A 44 -0.91 -5.18 -0.86
C LEU A 44 -1.29 -4.13 -1.93
N LEU A 45 -2.21 -4.47 -2.84
CA LEU A 45 -2.72 -3.51 -3.82
C LEU A 45 -3.54 -2.42 -3.13
N ILE A 46 -4.44 -2.78 -2.21
CA ILE A 46 -5.17 -1.82 -1.35
C ILE A 46 -4.17 -0.95 -0.57
N GLN A 47 -3.09 -1.56 -0.05
CA GLN A 47 -2.04 -0.84 0.66
C GLN A 47 -1.36 0.21 -0.23
N LEU A 48 -0.94 -0.17 -1.43
CA LEU A 48 -0.23 0.67 -2.38
C LEU A 48 -1.10 1.86 -2.82
N THR A 49 -2.34 1.62 -3.25
CA THR A 49 -3.20 2.65 -3.84
C THR A 49 -3.76 3.67 -2.84
N ASN A 50 -3.66 3.38 -1.54
CA ASN A 50 -4.16 4.25 -0.46
C ASN A 50 -3.04 4.72 0.49
N GLY A 51 -1.77 4.38 0.18
CA GLY A 51 -0.63 4.68 1.04
C GLY A 51 -0.79 4.15 2.47
N LEU A 52 -1.23 2.90 2.63
CA LEU A 52 -1.53 2.32 3.95
C LEU A 52 -0.31 1.77 4.66
N ARG A 53 -0.35 1.75 6.01
CA ARG A 53 0.44 0.74 6.73
C ARG A 53 -0.22 -0.61 6.50
N VAL A 54 0.59 -1.66 6.41
CA VAL A 54 0.09 -3.02 6.10
C VAL A 54 -1.03 -3.50 7.03
N ALA A 55 -0.98 -3.18 8.32
CA ALA A 55 -2.05 -3.55 9.26
C ALA A 55 -3.37 -2.79 8.99
N GLU A 56 -3.28 -1.51 8.60
CA GLU A 56 -4.45 -0.73 8.16
C GLU A 56 -5.02 -1.30 6.85
N ALA A 57 -4.15 -1.79 5.94
CA ALA A 57 -4.59 -2.47 4.73
C ALA A 57 -5.28 -3.81 5.00
N CYS A 58 -4.78 -4.58 5.97
CA CYS A 58 -5.43 -5.81 6.40
C CYS A 58 -6.82 -5.52 6.98
N GLU A 59 -6.93 -4.52 7.86
CA GLU A 59 -8.23 -4.08 8.41
C GLU A 59 -9.19 -3.64 7.29
N ALA A 60 -8.74 -2.81 6.36
CA ALA A 60 -9.54 -2.36 5.23
C ALA A 60 -10.03 -3.53 4.35
N ALA A 61 -9.13 -4.47 4.04
CA ALA A 61 -9.44 -5.62 3.21
C ALA A 61 -10.47 -6.54 3.87
N LEU A 62 -10.33 -6.80 5.18
CA LEU A 62 -11.29 -7.61 5.94
C LEU A 62 -12.66 -6.92 6.07
N LYS A 63 -12.69 -5.59 6.29
CA LYS A 63 -13.93 -4.79 6.28
C LYS A 63 -14.59 -4.78 4.89
N TRP A 64 -13.81 -4.69 3.82
CA TRP A 64 -14.33 -4.79 2.46
C TRP A 64 -14.91 -6.18 2.18
N ALA A 65 -14.24 -7.23 2.64
CA ALA A 65 -14.72 -8.60 2.48
C ALA A 65 -16.09 -8.82 3.13
N SER A 66 -16.32 -8.25 4.32
CA SER A 66 -17.60 -8.36 5.03
C SER A 66 -18.70 -7.46 4.45
N THR A 67 -18.37 -6.21 4.11
CA THR A 67 -19.39 -5.22 3.70
C THR A 67 -19.66 -5.19 2.20
N GLY A 68 -18.67 -5.51 1.37
CA GLY A 68 -18.72 -5.26 -0.07
C GLY A 68 -18.59 -3.80 -0.50
N GLY A 69 -18.54 -2.86 0.46
CA GLY A 69 -18.46 -1.43 0.19
C GLY A 69 -17.17 -1.06 -0.54
N ARG A 70 -17.25 -0.14 -1.51
CA ARG A 70 -16.08 0.38 -2.24
C ARG A 70 -15.26 1.38 -1.43
N GLU A 71 -15.84 1.87 -0.36
CA GLU A 71 -15.25 2.80 0.58
C GLU A 71 -15.38 2.23 1.99
N VAL A 72 -14.26 2.18 2.72
CA VAL A 72 -14.23 1.69 4.09
C VAL A 72 -13.46 2.67 4.97
N LYS A 73 -13.91 2.87 6.20
CA LYS A 73 -13.17 3.64 7.21
C LYS A 73 -12.29 2.71 8.03
N VAL A 74 -11.02 3.07 8.20
CA VAL A 74 -10.08 2.35 9.08
C VAL A 74 -9.45 3.27 10.09
N ARG A 75 -9.21 2.74 11.29
CA ARG A 75 -8.51 3.49 12.33
C ARG A 75 -7.03 3.62 11.96
N VAL A 76 -6.50 4.83 12.03
CA VAL A 76 -5.07 5.06 11.81
C VAL A 76 -4.29 4.58 13.02
N LEU A 77 -3.32 3.70 12.77
CA LEU A 77 -2.52 3.10 13.83
C LEU A 77 -1.43 4.06 14.32
N LYS A 78 -0.96 3.85 15.56
CA LYS A 78 0.09 4.64 16.23
C LYS A 78 -0.30 6.10 16.53
N ARG A 79 -1.58 6.42 16.52
CA ARG A 79 -2.14 7.67 17.01
C ARG A 79 -2.75 7.49 18.40
N LYS A 80 -2.62 8.52 19.25
CA LYS A 80 -3.27 8.56 20.57
C LYS A 80 -4.75 8.95 20.43
N ASP A 81 -5.06 9.77 19.41
CA ASP A 81 -6.40 10.16 18.99
C ASP A 81 -7.12 9.03 18.23
N VAL A 82 -8.45 8.95 18.38
CA VAL A 82 -9.30 8.11 17.53
C VAL A 82 -9.49 8.84 16.21
N TYR A 83 -8.57 8.59 15.28
CA TYR A 83 -8.63 9.14 13.93
C TYR A 83 -8.86 8.01 12.93
N GLU A 84 -9.96 8.11 12.19
CA GLU A 84 -10.26 7.23 11.07
C GLU A 84 -9.94 7.92 9.75
N ARG A 85 -9.61 7.12 8.74
CA ARG A 85 -9.46 7.61 7.37
C ARG A 85 -10.20 6.73 6.38
N LEU A 86 -10.60 7.36 5.28
CA LEU A 86 -11.17 6.70 4.12
C LEU A 86 -10.12 5.83 3.43
N VAL A 87 -10.53 4.62 3.07
CA VAL A 87 -9.81 3.72 2.18
C VAL A 87 -10.75 3.39 1.03
N VAL A 88 -10.28 3.63 -0.19
CA VAL A 88 -11.01 3.32 -1.41
C VAL A 88 -10.47 2.02 -1.98
N ILE A 89 -11.35 1.07 -2.22
CA ILE A 89 -10.98 -0.22 -2.82
C ILE A 89 -10.62 0.02 -4.30
N PRO A 90 -9.48 -0.48 -4.81
CA PRO A 90 -9.09 -0.38 -6.23
C PRO A 90 -10.12 -1.01 -7.17
N LYS A 91 -10.48 -0.34 -8.28
CA LYS A 91 -11.48 -0.83 -9.26
C LYS A 91 -11.11 -2.18 -9.86
N GLU A 92 -9.84 -2.53 -9.84
CA GLU A 92 -9.32 -3.81 -10.31
C GLU A 92 -9.64 -4.99 -9.38
N LEU A 93 -10.06 -4.72 -8.14
CA LEU A 93 -10.50 -5.75 -7.21
C LEU A 93 -12.02 -5.89 -7.29
N GLY A 94 -12.50 -7.05 -7.74
CA GLY A 94 -13.90 -7.37 -7.94
C GLY A 94 -14.44 -8.38 -6.93
N GLY A 95 -15.55 -9.03 -7.31
CA GLY A 95 -16.22 -10.01 -6.45
C GLY A 95 -15.40 -11.28 -6.19
N GLU A 96 -14.56 -11.70 -7.15
CA GLU A 96 -13.66 -12.83 -6.97
C GLU A 96 -12.60 -12.53 -5.91
N GLU A 97 -11.88 -11.41 -6.03
CA GLU A 97 -10.87 -11.00 -5.07
C GLU A 97 -11.47 -10.77 -3.68
N ARG A 98 -12.70 -10.25 -3.61
CA ARG A 98 -13.43 -10.11 -2.35
C ARG A 98 -13.61 -11.46 -1.65
N ARG A 99 -14.01 -12.51 -2.38
CA ARG A 99 -14.15 -13.87 -1.83
C ARG A 99 -12.80 -14.44 -1.37
N LEU A 100 -11.74 -14.19 -2.12
CA LEU A 100 -10.39 -14.61 -1.73
C LEU A 100 -9.94 -13.95 -0.42
N VAL A 101 -10.21 -12.65 -0.25
CA VAL A 101 -9.93 -11.94 1.00
C VAL A 101 -10.85 -12.41 2.13
N ALA A 102 -12.12 -12.72 1.85
CA ALA A 102 -13.04 -13.26 2.85
C ALA A 102 -12.56 -14.58 3.45
N ALA A 103 -11.83 -15.40 2.68
CA ALA A 103 -11.20 -16.63 3.21
C ALA A 103 -10.13 -16.35 4.29
N LEU A 104 -9.69 -15.10 4.46
CA LEU A 104 -8.76 -14.66 5.50
C LEU A 104 -9.45 -14.12 6.77
N SER A 105 -10.79 -14.07 6.80
CA SER A 105 -11.59 -13.40 7.83
C SER A 105 -11.46 -13.97 9.24
N GLY A 106 -11.01 -15.21 9.40
CA GLY A 106 -10.69 -15.79 10.71
C GLY A 106 -9.37 -15.30 11.32
N GLU A 107 -8.60 -14.45 10.62
CA GLU A 107 -7.32 -13.94 11.10
C GLU A 107 -7.44 -12.58 11.79
N ASP A 108 -6.80 -12.45 12.95
CA ASP A 108 -6.54 -11.13 13.55
C ASP A 108 -5.73 -10.24 12.58
N PRO A 109 -6.10 -8.96 12.36
CA PRO A 109 -5.43 -8.09 11.42
C PRO A 109 -3.91 -7.93 11.64
N LYS A 110 -3.43 -8.00 12.89
CA LYS A 110 -1.98 -7.91 13.17
C LYS A 110 -1.26 -9.21 12.78
N ARG A 111 -1.88 -10.37 13.04
CA ARG A 111 -1.37 -11.67 12.60
C ARG A 111 -1.35 -11.75 11.07
N LEU A 112 -2.43 -11.34 10.42
CA LEU A 112 -2.51 -11.28 8.96
C LEU A 112 -1.42 -10.35 8.40
N ALA A 113 -1.22 -9.18 9.00
CA ALA A 113 -0.17 -8.25 8.61
C ALA A 113 1.23 -8.85 8.68
N ALA A 114 1.51 -9.73 9.65
CA ALA A 114 2.80 -10.42 9.74
C ALA A 114 2.99 -11.39 8.55
N LYS A 115 1.95 -12.16 8.19
CA LYS A 115 2.00 -13.07 7.04
C LYS A 115 2.15 -12.32 5.72
N VAL A 116 1.40 -11.23 5.54
CA VAL A 116 1.47 -10.36 4.35
C VAL A 116 2.86 -9.73 4.22
N LYS A 117 3.50 -9.32 5.33
CA LYS A 117 4.90 -8.84 5.31
C LYS A 117 5.87 -9.91 4.82
N VAL A 118 5.74 -11.14 5.31
CA VAL A 118 6.59 -12.26 4.90
C VAL A 118 6.38 -12.56 3.41
N PHE A 119 5.13 -12.59 2.95
CA PHE A 119 4.80 -12.77 1.54
C PHE A 119 5.43 -11.67 0.68
N CYS A 120 5.23 -10.39 1.02
CA CYS A 120 5.79 -9.25 0.30
C CYS A 120 7.33 -9.38 0.16
N LYS A 121 8.01 -9.67 1.27
CA LYS A 121 9.47 -9.85 1.26
C LYS A 121 9.91 -11.02 0.39
N ARG A 122 9.26 -12.18 0.50
CA ARG A 122 9.68 -13.42 -0.19
C ARG A 122 9.30 -13.45 -1.65
N ALA A 123 8.12 -12.94 -2.01
CA ALA A 123 7.59 -13.02 -3.37
C ALA A 123 7.93 -11.79 -4.22
N LEU A 124 8.07 -10.61 -3.61
CA LEU A 124 8.29 -9.34 -4.32
C LEU A 124 9.68 -8.74 -4.07
N GLY A 125 10.40 -9.23 -3.05
CA GLY A 125 11.78 -8.79 -2.77
C GLY A 125 11.89 -7.44 -2.07
N TYR A 126 10.80 -6.87 -1.55
CA TYR A 126 10.82 -5.62 -0.80
C TYR A 126 9.89 -5.67 0.43
N ASN A 127 10.01 -4.69 1.32
CA ASN A 127 9.18 -4.60 2.52
C ASN A 127 7.84 -3.92 2.21
N THR A 128 6.81 -4.16 3.02
CA THR A 128 5.48 -3.54 2.81
C THR A 128 5.49 -2.03 3.00
N HIS A 129 6.47 -1.47 3.71
CA HIS A 129 6.58 -0.03 3.93
C HIS A 129 7.06 0.70 2.66
N ALA A 130 7.81 0.03 1.78
CA ALA A 130 8.21 0.52 0.47
C ALA A 130 6.98 0.85 -0.40
N LEU A 131 5.90 0.06 -0.32
CA LEU A 131 4.65 0.38 -1.03
C LEU A 131 4.02 1.69 -0.58
N ARG A 132 4.09 2.00 0.73
CA ARG A 132 3.61 3.28 1.26
C ARG A 132 4.45 4.44 0.74
N TYR A 133 5.77 4.27 0.66
CA TYR A 133 6.64 5.31 0.10
C TYR A 133 6.49 5.46 -1.42
N ALA A 134 6.32 4.36 -2.15
CA ALA A 134 6.01 4.40 -3.58
C ALA A 134 4.77 5.27 -3.85
N PHE A 135 3.71 5.13 -3.04
CA PHE A 135 2.53 6.00 -3.10
C PHE A 135 2.84 7.48 -2.79
N ILE A 136 3.58 7.75 -1.72
CA ILE A 136 3.95 9.12 -1.32
C ILE A 136 4.75 9.81 -2.42
N THR A 137 5.81 9.15 -2.91
CA THR A 137 6.69 9.65 -3.97
C THR A 137 5.90 9.85 -5.27
N HIS A 138 4.98 8.94 -5.60
CA HIS A 138 4.13 9.04 -6.78
C HIS A 138 3.20 10.26 -6.76
N LEU A 139 2.63 10.59 -5.60
CA LEU A 139 1.84 11.81 -5.44
C LEU A 139 2.73 13.06 -5.44
N ALA A 140 3.90 13.00 -4.81
CA ALA A 140 4.86 14.11 -4.80
C ALA A 140 5.28 14.50 -6.23
N ARG A 141 5.65 13.52 -7.05
CA ARG A 141 6.02 13.72 -8.47
C ARG A 141 4.88 14.20 -9.36
N ARG A 142 3.62 14.04 -8.91
CA ARG A 142 2.44 14.61 -9.57
C ARG A 142 2.12 16.04 -9.11
N GLY A 143 2.95 16.62 -8.24
CA GLY A 143 2.77 17.98 -7.72
C GLY A 143 1.70 18.11 -6.63
N TYR A 144 1.26 17.00 -6.02
CA TYR A 144 0.32 17.11 -4.90
C TYR A 144 0.98 17.76 -3.67
N PRO A 145 0.30 18.70 -2.99
CA PRO A 145 0.86 19.34 -1.81
C PRO A 145 1.16 18.35 -0.68
N ALA A 146 2.28 18.56 0.02
CA ALA A 146 2.71 17.72 1.14
C ALA A 146 1.62 17.57 2.23
N GLN A 147 0.84 18.62 2.47
CA GLN A 147 -0.27 18.63 3.43
C GLN A 147 -1.37 17.63 3.03
N LEU A 148 -1.72 17.60 1.74
CA LEU A 148 -2.70 16.66 1.20
C LEU A 148 -2.19 15.22 1.33
N ILE A 149 -0.94 14.97 0.92
CA ILE A 149 -0.30 13.65 1.01
C ILE A 149 -0.27 13.18 2.47
N ALA A 150 0.05 14.07 3.42
CA ALA A 150 0.06 13.77 4.84
C ALA A 150 -1.32 13.37 5.38
N LYS A 151 -2.37 14.09 4.98
CA LYS A 151 -3.76 13.76 5.33
C LYS A 151 -4.18 12.41 4.75
N LEU A 152 -3.94 12.19 3.45
CA LEU A 152 -4.23 10.93 2.77
C LEU A 152 -3.58 9.74 3.47
N THR A 153 -2.32 9.89 3.88
CA THR A 153 -1.53 8.80 4.49
C THR A 153 -1.66 8.72 6.02
N GLY A 154 -2.41 9.62 6.66
CA GLY A 154 -2.63 9.63 8.11
C GLY A 154 -1.43 10.10 8.96
N HIS A 155 -0.48 10.84 8.39
CA HIS A 155 0.62 11.44 9.15
C HIS A 155 0.12 12.57 10.06
N ARG A 156 0.70 12.66 11.27
CA ARG A 156 0.40 13.75 12.22
C ARG A 156 1.28 14.97 12.01
N LYS A 157 2.56 14.73 11.71
CA LYS A 157 3.56 15.76 11.41
C LYS A 157 3.91 15.73 9.93
N LEU A 158 4.22 16.90 9.39
CA LEU A 158 4.56 17.09 7.98
C LEU A 158 6.02 16.78 7.68
N ASP A 159 6.92 16.90 8.67
CA ASP A 159 8.38 16.82 8.51
C ASP A 159 8.83 15.59 7.71
N TYR A 160 8.23 14.43 8.00
CA TYR A 160 8.53 13.21 7.27
C TYR A 160 8.04 13.24 5.82
N ILE A 161 6.87 13.81 5.53
CA ILE A 161 6.38 13.94 4.16
C ILE A 161 7.21 14.98 3.40
N LEU A 162 7.53 16.10 4.04
CA LEU A 162 8.36 17.19 3.48
C LEU A 162 9.67 16.64 2.96
N HIS A 163 10.39 15.84 3.76
CA HIS A 163 11.64 15.22 3.33
C HIS A 163 11.50 14.40 2.03
N TYR A 164 10.44 13.60 1.89
CA TYR A 164 10.22 12.81 0.66
C TYR A 164 9.77 13.68 -0.52
N THR A 165 8.92 14.68 -0.28
CA THR A 165 8.43 15.57 -1.35
C THR A 165 9.53 16.49 -1.86
N GLU A 166 10.34 17.07 -0.95
CA GLU A 166 11.48 17.93 -1.27
C GLU A 166 12.55 17.17 -2.03
N LYS A 167 12.87 15.94 -1.58
CA LYS A 167 13.82 15.09 -2.30
C LYS A 167 13.35 14.75 -3.71
N ALA A 168 12.09 14.35 -3.86
CA ALA A 168 11.53 14.03 -5.19
C ALA A 168 11.56 15.26 -6.11
N ALA A 169 11.15 16.43 -5.60
CA ALA A 169 11.20 17.68 -6.34
C ALA A 169 12.64 18.07 -6.73
N ALA A 170 13.59 17.94 -5.82
CA ALA A 170 15.00 18.23 -6.10
C ALA A 170 15.59 17.30 -7.17
N GLU A 171 15.26 16.01 -7.12
CA GLU A 171 15.66 15.03 -8.15
C GLU A 171 15.04 15.36 -9.52
N ASP A 172 13.76 15.77 -9.56
CA ASP A 172 13.07 16.12 -10.80
C ASP A 172 13.65 17.42 -11.41
N VAL A 173 13.93 18.45 -10.59
CA VAL A 173 14.62 19.67 -11.03
C VAL A 173 16.00 19.35 -11.59
N LEU A 174 16.79 18.54 -10.88
CA LEU A 174 18.12 18.17 -11.34
C LEU A 174 18.08 17.42 -12.69
N ARG A 175 17.09 16.54 -12.89
CA ARG A 175 16.89 15.86 -14.18
C ARG A 175 16.55 16.85 -15.28
N ALA A 176 15.64 17.78 -15.02
CA ALA A 176 15.20 18.78 -15.99
C ALA A 176 16.32 19.76 -16.39
N LEU A 177 17.28 20.04 -15.50
CA LEU A 177 18.44 20.88 -15.83
C LEU A 177 19.47 20.19 -16.74
N LEU A 178 19.45 18.87 -16.81
CA LEU A 178 20.43 18.05 -17.55
C LEU A 178 19.86 17.43 -18.83
N THR A 179 18.63 17.78 -19.20
CA THR A 179 17.92 17.38 -20.42
C THR A 179 17.47 18.60 -21.18
#